data_AF-A0AAP5E8A3-F1
#
_entry.id   AF-A0AAP5E8A3-F1
#
_cell.length_a   1.000
_cell.length_b   1.000
_cell.length_c   1.000
_cell.angle_alpha   90.00
_cell.angle_beta   90.00
_cell.angle_gamma   90.00
#
_symmetry.space_group_name_H-M   'P 1'
#
loop_
_entity.id
_entity.type
_entity.pdbx_description
1 polymer ?
#
loop_
_entity_poly.entity_id
_entity_poly.type
_entity_poly.pdbx_seq_one_letter_code
_entity_poly.pdbx_strand_id
1 'polypeptide(L)'
;MTLPLPSRHLCNALAALILLALAVAGPAAASPPPAAPLHVDLVDYPTPQANWSAFRDLRHRLEAGFDDVCPDTFCEGEYTDYQPLKLRCSVERATGRVNVCGWAFAASELQVDPATGALQRQQPTWLCHFPTGGGTTVAALLAALDGPQPLFQRLPATGKTVFEALGDCLR
;
A
#
# COMPACT_ATOMS: atom_id res chain seq x y z
N MET A 1 41.92 -59.27 -15.28
CA MET A 1 40.72 -58.41 -15.31
C MET A 1 40.94 -57.37 -16.41
N THR A 2 40.40 -57.62 -17.60
CA THR A 2 40.59 -56.77 -18.79
C THR A 2 39.43 -55.78 -18.92
N LEU A 3 39.72 -54.48 -18.83
CA LEU A 3 38.76 -53.41 -19.18
C LEU A 3 38.56 -53.33 -20.70
N PRO A 4 37.32 -53.16 -21.21
CA PRO A 4 37.08 -52.92 -22.63
C PRO A 4 37.38 -51.45 -22.99
N LEU A 5 38.03 -51.25 -24.14
CA LEU A 5 38.31 -49.94 -24.74
C LEU A 5 37.01 -49.30 -25.29
N PRO A 6 36.84 -47.97 -25.17
CA PRO A 6 35.64 -47.29 -25.64
C PRO A 6 35.63 -47.17 -27.16
N SER A 7 34.44 -47.37 -27.75
CA SER A 7 34.22 -47.36 -29.20
C SER A 7 34.26 -45.93 -29.76
N ARG A 8 34.98 -45.75 -30.87
CA ARG A 8 35.14 -44.46 -31.58
C ARG A 8 33.81 -43.83 -32.03
N HIS A 9 32.76 -44.65 -32.16
CA HIS A 9 31.42 -44.21 -32.56
C HIS A 9 30.66 -43.45 -31.46
N LEU A 10 30.94 -43.73 -30.18
CA LEU A 10 30.32 -43.03 -29.06
C LEU A 10 30.84 -41.58 -28.95
N CYS A 11 32.12 -41.36 -29.28
CA CYS A 11 32.77 -40.05 -29.17
C CYS A 11 32.26 -39.06 -30.23
N ASN A 12 32.02 -39.51 -31.47
CA ASN A 12 31.50 -38.66 -32.55
C ASN A 12 30.03 -38.27 -32.37
N ALA A 13 29.21 -39.13 -31.75
CA ALA A 13 27.80 -38.81 -31.49
C ALA A 13 27.64 -37.71 -30.42
N LEU A 14 28.48 -37.72 -29.39
CA LEU A 14 28.51 -36.70 -28.34
C LEU A 14 28.97 -35.32 -28.86
N ALA A 15 29.94 -35.28 -29.79
CA ALA A 15 30.42 -34.03 -30.37
C ALA A 15 29.36 -33.32 -31.24
N ALA A 16 28.55 -34.08 -31.99
CA ALA A 16 27.50 -33.51 -32.85
C ALA A 16 26.32 -32.91 -32.07
N LEU A 17 25.97 -33.49 -30.91
CA LEU A 17 24.91 -32.96 -30.04
C LEU A 17 25.32 -31.67 -29.31
N ILE A 18 26.61 -31.49 -29.00
CA ILE A 18 27.13 -30.25 -28.38
C ILE A 18 27.15 -29.09 -29.39
N LEU A 19 27.44 -29.37 -30.66
CA LEU A 19 27.47 -28.35 -31.73
C LEU A 19 26.06 -27.86 -32.12
N LEU A 20 25.02 -28.70 -32.00
CA LEU A 20 23.64 -28.30 -32.29
C LEU A 20 23.03 -27.42 -31.19
N ALA A 21 23.47 -27.57 -29.93
CA ALA A 21 22.97 -26.80 -28.79
C ALA A 21 23.51 -25.35 -28.74
N LEU A 22 24.65 -25.07 -29.37
CA LEU A 22 25.27 -23.74 -29.41
C LEU A 22 24.74 -22.84 -30.53
N ALA A 23 23.99 -23.37 -31.50
CA ALA A 23 23.51 -22.63 -32.67
C ALA A 23 22.17 -21.89 -32.47
N VAL A 24 21.51 -22.02 -31.31
CA VAL A 24 20.18 -21.43 -31.04
C VAL A 24 20.26 -20.15 -30.17
N ALA A 25 21.46 -19.72 -29.77
CA ALA A 25 21.66 -18.44 -29.08
C ALA A 25 21.60 -17.27 -30.08
N GLY A 26 20.41 -16.99 -30.62
CA GLY A 26 20.14 -15.73 -31.30
C GLY A 26 20.26 -14.55 -30.32
N PRO A 27 20.54 -13.33 -30.79
CA PRO A 27 20.69 -12.17 -29.92
C PRO A 27 19.39 -12.00 -29.13
N ALA A 28 19.49 -12.07 -27.80
CA ALA A 28 18.40 -11.72 -26.92
C ALA A 28 18.06 -10.25 -27.19
N ALA A 29 16.97 -10.01 -27.92
CA ALA A 29 16.44 -8.68 -28.08
C ALA A 29 16.12 -8.15 -26.68
N ALA A 30 16.84 -7.13 -26.23
CA ALA A 30 16.54 -6.48 -24.98
C ALA A 30 15.12 -5.92 -25.08
N SER A 31 14.22 -6.40 -24.22
CA SER A 31 12.89 -5.80 -24.11
C SER A 31 13.05 -4.31 -23.79
N PRO A 32 12.29 -3.41 -24.43
CA PRO A 32 12.30 -2.01 -24.06
C PRO A 32 11.97 -1.88 -22.55
N PRO A 33 12.60 -0.92 -21.85
CA PRO A 33 12.29 -0.72 -20.44
C PRO A 33 10.79 -0.45 -20.27
N PRO A 34 10.16 -0.96 -19.20
CA PRO A 34 8.75 -0.70 -18.95
C PRO A 34 8.50 0.80 -18.90
N ALA A 35 7.37 1.24 -19.46
CA ALA A 35 6.95 2.62 -19.38
C ALA A 35 6.88 3.07 -17.91
N ALA A 36 7.25 4.33 -17.64
CA ALA A 36 7.16 4.88 -16.30
C ALA A 36 5.70 4.82 -15.80
N PRO A 37 5.47 4.46 -14.52
CA PRO A 37 4.11 4.35 -14.01
C PRO A 37 3.47 5.74 -13.95
N LEU A 38 2.21 5.82 -14.39
CA LEU A 38 1.42 7.06 -14.40
C LEU A 38 1.14 7.57 -12.98
N HIS A 39 1.07 6.66 -12.01
CA HIS A 39 0.80 6.98 -10.62
C HIS A 39 1.87 6.42 -9.71
N VAL A 40 2.12 7.13 -8.61
CA VAL A 40 3.05 6.73 -7.55
C VAL A 40 2.40 6.87 -6.18
N ASP A 41 2.98 6.22 -5.19
CA ASP A 41 2.73 6.53 -3.79
C ASP A 41 3.20 7.96 -3.50
N LEU A 42 2.45 8.74 -2.73
CA LEU A 42 2.86 10.08 -2.29
C LEU A 42 4.25 10.07 -1.65
N VAL A 43 4.61 9.01 -0.91
CA VAL A 43 5.94 8.83 -0.32
C VAL A 43 7.05 8.95 -1.36
N ASP A 44 6.80 8.48 -2.59
CA ASP A 44 7.79 8.35 -3.68
C ASP A 44 7.65 9.44 -4.76
N TYR A 45 6.83 10.47 -4.52
CA TYR A 45 6.69 11.61 -5.43
C TYR A 45 7.60 12.78 -5.04
N PRO A 46 8.31 13.46 -5.96
CA PRO A 46 8.50 13.12 -7.37
C PRO A 46 9.59 12.06 -7.57
N THR A 47 10.43 11.84 -6.56
CA THR A 47 11.50 10.86 -6.53
C THR A 47 11.32 9.91 -5.34
N PRO A 48 11.90 8.70 -5.39
CA PRO A 48 11.76 7.72 -4.33
C PRO A 48 12.00 8.32 -2.94
N GLN A 49 11.08 8.06 -2.02
CA GLN A 49 11.11 8.50 -0.62
C GLN A 49 11.19 10.02 -0.38
N ALA A 50 10.97 10.85 -1.39
CA ALA A 50 11.07 12.32 -1.25
C ALA A 50 10.13 12.89 -0.17
N ASN A 51 8.98 12.26 0.08
CA ASN A 51 8.04 12.68 1.14
C ASN A 51 8.00 11.73 2.34
N TRP A 52 8.96 10.80 2.48
CA TRP A 52 8.91 9.77 3.51
C TRP A 52 8.76 10.33 4.93
N SER A 53 9.58 11.32 5.30
CA SER A 53 9.54 11.94 6.63
C SER A 53 8.21 12.66 6.87
N ALA A 54 7.85 13.58 5.98
CA ALA A 54 6.64 14.39 6.10
C ALA A 54 5.38 13.52 6.18
N PHE A 55 5.28 12.49 5.33
CA PHE A 55 4.13 11.58 5.33
C PHE A 55 4.09 10.67 6.55
N ARG A 56 5.24 10.15 7.01
CA ARG A 56 5.32 9.35 8.24
C ARG A 56 4.87 10.19 9.44
N ASP A 57 5.37 11.41 9.56
CA ASP A 57 5.07 12.28 10.70
C ASP A 57 3.59 12.70 10.69
N LEU A 58 3.05 13.03 9.51
CA LEU A 58 1.61 13.28 9.33
C LEU A 58 0.78 12.07 9.78
N ARG A 59 1.13 10.86 9.32
CA ARG A 59 0.42 9.64 9.68
C ARG A 59 0.42 9.42 11.19
N HIS A 60 1.55 9.60 11.87
CA HIS A 60 1.60 9.45 13.32
C HIS A 60 0.72 10.44 14.07
N ARG A 61 0.61 11.69 13.58
CA ARG A 61 -0.29 12.67 14.18
C ARG A 61 -1.77 12.37 13.89
N LEU A 62 -2.08 11.79 12.73
CA LEU A 62 -3.42 11.30 12.43
C LEU A 62 -3.79 10.10 13.30
N GLU A 63 -2.90 9.12 13.45
CA GLU A 63 -3.06 7.96 14.34
C GLU A 63 -3.31 8.42 15.78
N ALA A 64 -2.44 9.29 16.32
CA ALA A 64 -2.62 9.84 17.66
C ALA A 64 -3.94 10.64 17.80
N GLY A 65 -4.28 11.47 16.82
CA GLY A 65 -5.55 12.20 16.84
C GLY A 65 -6.77 11.28 16.76
N PHE A 66 -6.68 10.13 16.08
CA PHE A 66 -7.72 9.12 16.08
C PHE A 66 -7.85 8.45 17.44
N ASP A 67 -6.73 8.04 18.03
CA ASP A 67 -6.70 7.42 19.38
C ASP A 67 -7.28 8.37 20.44
N ASP A 68 -7.01 9.66 20.34
CA ASP A 68 -7.53 10.69 21.25
C ASP A 68 -9.06 10.82 21.20
N VAL A 69 -9.69 10.62 20.02
CA VAL A 69 -11.14 10.82 19.86
C VAL A 69 -11.95 9.55 19.82
N CYS A 70 -11.34 8.41 19.49
CA CYS A 70 -12.08 7.18 19.28
C CYS A 70 -12.98 6.81 20.47
N PRO A 71 -12.49 6.82 21.73
CA PRO A 71 -13.26 6.37 22.89
C PRO A 71 -14.61 7.08 23.06
N ASP A 72 -14.68 8.37 22.72
CA ASP A 72 -15.88 9.20 22.91
C ASP A 72 -16.66 9.44 21.60
N THR A 73 -16.22 8.82 20.48
CA THR A 73 -16.83 9.05 19.16
C THR A 73 -17.02 7.75 18.37
N PHE A 74 -15.98 7.30 17.65
CA PHE A 74 -16.08 6.18 16.70
C PHE A 74 -16.13 4.82 17.39
N CYS A 75 -15.48 4.67 18.53
CA CYS A 75 -15.39 3.42 19.28
C CYS A 75 -16.64 3.17 20.17
N GLU A 76 -17.58 4.11 20.23
CA GLU A 76 -18.86 3.91 20.90
C GLU A 76 -19.87 3.30 19.90
N GLY A 77 -20.03 1.98 19.87
CA GLY A 77 -20.97 1.38 18.92
C GLY A 77 -21.00 -0.15 18.87
N GLU A 78 -21.32 -0.65 17.68
CA GLU A 78 -21.48 -2.09 17.39
C GLU A 78 -20.19 -2.89 17.57
N TYR A 79 -19.05 -2.25 17.34
CA TYR A 79 -17.73 -2.84 17.47
C TYR A 79 -16.91 -2.06 18.49
N THR A 80 -16.00 -2.77 19.16
CA THR A 80 -14.92 -2.18 19.97
C THR A 80 -13.58 -2.33 19.25
N ASP A 81 -12.49 -1.84 19.84
CA ASP A 81 -11.12 -2.03 19.34
C ASP A 81 -10.89 -1.59 17.88
N TYR A 82 -11.42 -0.43 17.48
CA TYR A 82 -11.06 0.16 16.19
C TYR A 82 -9.57 0.45 16.14
N GLN A 83 -8.94 0.10 15.02
CA GLN A 83 -7.51 0.28 14.80
C GLN A 83 -7.25 0.89 13.43
N PRO A 84 -6.52 2.03 13.36
CA PRO A 84 -5.99 2.52 12.10
C PRO A 84 -4.92 1.57 11.58
N LEU A 85 -4.98 1.25 10.28
CA LEU A 85 -4.03 0.41 9.59
C LEU A 85 -3.21 1.25 8.60
N LYS A 86 -3.20 0.87 7.33
CA LYS A 86 -2.37 1.52 6.31
C LYS A 86 -3.05 2.78 5.78
N LEU A 87 -2.35 3.91 5.83
CA LEU A 87 -2.66 5.12 5.06
C LEU A 87 -1.74 5.22 3.84
N ARG A 88 -2.34 5.44 2.66
CA ARG A 88 -1.65 5.70 1.39
C ARG A 88 -2.38 6.69 0.51
N CYS A 89 -1.62 7.41 -0.30
CA CYS A 89 -2.14 8.35 -1.28
C CYS A 89 -1.58 8.03 -2.67
N SER A 90 -2.45 7.97 -3.67
CA SER A 90 -2.07 7.87 -5.08
C SER A 90 -1.85 9.26 -5.65
N VAL A 91 -0.75 9.45 -6.38
CA VAL A 91 -0.35 10.72 -6.98
C VAL A 91 -0.09 10.52 -8.47
N GLU A 92 -0.68 11.37 -9.31
CA GLU A 92 -0.35 11.44 -10.74
C GLU A 92 1.08 11.96 -10.93
N ARG A 93 1.95 11.14 -11.50
CA ARG A 93 3.40 11.41 -11.59
C ARG A 93 3.71 12.66 -12.40
N ALA A 94 2.95 12.95 -13.45
CA ALA A 94 3.22 14.08 -14.34
C ALA A 94 2.89 15.44 -13.71
N THR A 95 1.90 15.49 -12.82
CA THR A 95 1.34 16.75 -12.31
C THR A 95 1.53 16.93 -10.81
N GLY A 96 1.82 15.86 -10.06
CA GLY A 96 1.87 15.88 -8.60
C GLY A 96 0.50 16.04 -7.94
N ARG A 97 -0.58 15.80 -8.68
CA ARG A 97 -1.94 15.84 -8.16
C ARG A 97 -2.24 14.56 -7.39
N VAL A 98 -2.80 14.73 -6.20
CA VAL A 98 -3.32 13.64 -5.39
C VAL A 98 -4.65 13.19 -6.00
N ASN A 99 -4.73 11.92 -6.39
CA ASN A 99 -5.96 11.34 -6.91
C ASN A 99 -6.87 10.86 -5.79
N VAL A 100 -6.30 10.16 -4.81
CA VAL A 100 -7.02 9.62 -3.66
C VAL A 100 -6.06 9.37 -2.51
N CYS A 101 -6.50 9.62 -1.28
CA CYS A 101 -5.89 9.08 -0.08
C CYS A 101 -6.86 8.11 0.58
N GLY A 102 -6.41 6.89 0.85
CA GLY A 102 -7.17 5.85 1.53
C GLY A 102 -6.51 5.48 2.85
N TRP A 103 -7.29 5.46 3.93
CA TRP A 103 -6.89 5.00 5.25
C TRP A 103 -7.70 3.76 5.61
N ALA A 104 -7.01 2.63 5.70
CA ALA A 104 -7.63 1.38 6.10
C ALA A 104 -7.84 1.32 7.61
N PHE A 105 -8.95 0.73 8.04
CA PHE A 105 -9.30 0.46 9.43
C PHE A 105 -9.80 -0.97 9.60
N ALA A 106 -9.65 -1.51 10.79
CA ALA A 106 -10.33 -2.70 11.25
C ALA A 106 -10.88 -2.48 12.66
N ALA A 107 -11.89 -3.25 13.05
CA ALA A 107 -12.38 -3.30 14.42
C ALA A 107 -12.62 -4.76 14.82
N SER A 108 -12.87 -5.00 16.10
CA SER A 108 -13.25 -6.33 16.55
C SER A 108 -14.22 -6.30 17.72
N GLU A 109 -15.18 -7.21 17.68
CA GLU A 109 -15.99 -7.55 18.83
C GLU A 109 -15.84 -9.05 19.10
N LEU A 110 -15.35 -9.39 20.29
CA LEU A 110 -15.04 -10.76 20.69
C LEU A 110 -15.74 -11.09 22.01
N GLN A 111 -16.58 -12.11 21.98
CA GLN A 111 -17.32 -12.58 23.15
C GLN A 111 -17.02 -14.06 23.39
N VAL A 112 -16.88 -14.46 24.65
CA VAL A 112 -16.74 -15.87 25.04
C VAL A 112 -18.11 -16.41 25.39
N ASP A 113 -18.54 -17.46 24.72
CA ASP A 113 -19.75 -18.20 25.11
C ASP A 113 -19.48 -18.91 26.45
N PRO A 114 -20.19 -18.58 27.54
CA PRO A 114 -19.88 -19.09 28.87
C PRO A 114 -20.25 -20.57 29.06
N ALA A 115 -21.08 -21.15 28.19
CA ALA A 115 -21.52 -22.53 28.29
C ALA A 115 -20.56 -23.48 27.54
N THR A 116 -19.99 -23.01 26.43
CA THR A 116 -19.19 -23.84 25.52
C THR A 116 -17.71 -23.47 25.49
N GLY A 117 -17.36 -22.26 25.95
CA GLY A 117 -16.02 -21.69 25.82
C GLY A 117 -15.67 -21.25 24.40
N ALA A 118 -16.63 -21.26 23.46
CA ALA A 118 -16.41 -20.83 22.09
C ALA A 118 -16.22 -19.31 21.99
N LEU A 119 -15.41 -18.86 21.03
CA LEU A 119 -15.29 -17.44 20.70
C LEU A 119 -16.30 -17.06 19.62
N GLN A 120 -17.16 -16.09 19.93
CA GLN A 120 -17.96 -15.37 18.96
C GLN A 120 -17.17 -14.16 18.48
N ARG A 121 -17.19 -13.89 17.17
CA ARG A 121 -16.30 -12.91 16.55
C ARG A 121 -17.01 -12.11 15.46
N GLN A 122 -16.83 -10.80 15.51
CA GLN A 122 -17.10 -9.90 14.39
C GLN A 122 -15.86 -9.03 14.15
N GLN A 123 -15.43 -8.90 12.89
CA GLN A 123 -14.21 -8.19 12.52
C GLN A 123 -14.37 -7.46 11.18
N PRO A 124 -15.09 -6.33 11.18
CA PRO A 124 -15.22 -5.49 9.99
C PRO A 124 -13.91 -4.80 9.61
N THR A 125 -13.82 -4.41 8.34
CA THR A 125 -12.72 -3.61 7.79
C THR A 125 -13.28 -2.52 6.89
N TRP A 126 -12.66 -1.33 6.91
CA TRP A 126 -13.04 -0.19 6.09
C TRP A 126 -11.85 0.38 5.34
N LEU A 127 -12.11 1.02 4.19
CA LEU A 127 -11.16 1.87 3.50
C LEU A 127 -11.76 3.27 3.36
N CYS A 128 -11.39 4.15 4.29
CA CYS A 128 -11.92 5.51 4.34
C CYS A 128 -11.11 6.43 3.45
N HIS A 129 -11.80 7.23 2.63
CA HIS A 129 -11.15 8.16 1.72
C HIS A 129 -11.10 9.57 2.29
N PHE A 130 -9.96 10.24 2.11
CA PHE A 130 -9.88 11.66 2.46
C PHE A 130 -10.72 12.45 1.45
N PRO A 131 -11.48 13.47 1.90
CA PRO A 131 -12.26 14.32 1.01
C PRO A 131 -11.35 15.35 0.35
N THR A 132 -10.39 14.91 -0.48
CA THR A 132 -9.54 15.81 -1.28
C THR A 132 -10.28 16.24 -2.53
N GLY A 133 -10.41 17.55 -2.76
CA GLY A 133 -11.03 18.02 -3.99
C GLY A 133 -10.10 17.89 -5.20
N GLY A 134 -10.68 17.88 -6.40
CA GLY A 134 -9.91 17.80 -7.64
C GLY A 134 -8.93 18.97 -7.76
N GLY A 135 -7.68 18.69 -8.13
CA GLY A 135 -6.64 19.73 -8.21
C GLY A 135 -5.66 19.75 -7.05
N THR A 136 -5.97 19.07 -5.95
CA THR A 136 -5.09 19.02 -4.77
C THR A 136 -3.72 18.46 -5.14
N THR A 137 -2.66 19.23 -4.92
CA THR A 137 -1.27 18.78 -5.11
C THR A 137 -0.73 18.15 -3.84
N VAL A 138 0.35 17.36 -3.94
CA VAL A 138 1.04 16.80 -2.77
C VAL A 138 1.44 17.88 -1.77
N ALA A 139 2.02 18.98 -2.25
CA ALA A 139 2.42 20.10 -1.40
C ALA A 139 1.21 20.75 -0.69
N ALA A 140 0.10 20.97 -1.42
CA ALA A 140 -1.11 21.55 -0.83
C ALA A 140 -1.75 20.63 0.22
N LEU A 141 -1.78 19.31 -0.02
CA LEU A 141 -2.28 18.34 0.95
C LEU A 141 -1.44 18.32 2.22
N LEU A 142 -0.12 18.20 2.09
CA LEU A 142 0.80 18.14 3.24
C LEU A 142 0.76 19.45 4.04
N ALA A 143 0.67 20.60 3.37
CA ALA A 143 0.55 21.90 4.04
C ALA A 143 -0.80 22.05 4.77
N ALA A 144 -1.91 21.59 4.18
CA ALA A 144 -3.23 21.66 4.80
C ALA A 144 -3.33 20.79 6.07
N LEU A 145 -2.61 19.67 6.09
CA LEU A 145 -2.57 18.75 7.23
C LEU A 145 -1.33 18.96 8.12
N ASP A 146 -0.67 20.10 8.01
CA ASP A 146 0.42 20.43 8.91
C ASP A 146 -0.10 20.86 10.30
N GLY A 147 0.77 20.73 11.30
CA GLY A 147 0.46 21.06 12.69
C GLY A 147 -0.03 19.88 13.54
N PRO A 148 -0.39 20.15 14.81
CA PRO A 148 -0.52 19.11 15.83
C PRO A 148 -1.79 18.27 15.72
N GLN A 149 -2.85 18.78 15.09
CA GLN A 149 -4.18 18.17 15.08
C GLN A 149 -4.70 18.01 13.64
N PRO A 150 -4.02 17.24 12.78
CA PRO A 150 -4.34 17.13 11.35
C PRO A 150 -5.72 16.54 11.09
N LEU A 151 -6.27 15.78 12.03
CA LEU A 151 -7.58 15.15 11.91
C LEU A 151 -8.71 16.17 11.70
N PHE A 152 -8.57 17.36 12.30
CA PHE A 152 -9.55 18.45 12.27
C PHE A 152 -9.21 19.57 11.29
N GLN A 153 -8.11 19.46 10.56
CA GLN A 153 -7.75 20.48 9.58
C GLN A 153 -8.60 20.33 8.32
N ARG A 154 -8.92 21.48 7.70
CA ARG A 154 -9.69 21.51 6.46
C ARG A 154 -8.84 21.09 5.27
N LEU A 155 -9.33 20.13 4.51
CA LEU A 155 -8.69 19.65 3.30
C LEU A 155 -8.92 20.61 2.13
N PRO A 156 -7.95 20.71 1.19
CA PRO A 156 -8.07 21.56 0.02
C PRO A 156 -9.30 21.22 -0.83
N ALA A 157 -9.91 22.27 -1.38
CA ALA A 157 -11.05 22.26 -2.31
C ALA A 157 -12.40 21.73 -1.78
N THR A 158 -12.44 20.85 -0.77
CA THR A 158 -13.71 20.44 -0.15
C THR A 158 -14.06 21.22 1.12
N GLY A 159 -13.05 21.70 1.85
CA GLY A 159 -13.23 22.33 3.15
C GLY A 159 -13.66 21.37 4.27
N LYS A 160 -13.83 20.08 3.97
CA LYS A 160 -14.11 19.01 4.94
C LYS A 160 -12.83 18.57 5.66
N THR A 161 -12.99 17.94 6.80
CA THR A 161 -11.90 17.40 7.62
C THR A 161 -11.75 15.89 7.42
N VAL A 162 -10.63 15.32 7.88
CA VAL A 162 -10.48 13.86 7.94
C VAL A 162 -11.43 13.28 8.98
N PHE A 163 -11.63 13.94 10.13
CA PHE A 163 -12.58 13.55 11.17
C PHE A 163 -14.00 13.32 10.62
N GLU A 164 -14.53 14.29 9.88
CA GLU A 164 -15.87 14.18 9.28
C GLU A 164 -15.97 12.98 8.32
N ALA A 165 -14.94 12.75 7.51
CA ALA A 165 -14.92 11.63 6.58
C ALA A 165 -14.81 10.26 7.27
N LEU A 166 -14.11 10.18 8.40
CA LEU A 166 -14.10 8.97 9.23
C LEU A 166 -15.47 8.70 9.84
N GLY A 167 -16.15 9.74 10.34
CA GLY A 167 -17.50 9.61 10.89
C GLY A 167 -18.53 9.10 9.89
N ASP A 168 -18.39 9.44 8.61
CA ASP A 168 -19.27 8.90 7.57
C ASP A 168 -18.86 7.48 7.12
N CYS A 169 -17.59 7.11 7.27
CA CYS A 169 -17.04 5.86 6.77
C CYS A 169 -17.12 4.69 7.76
N LEU A 170 -16.89 4.94 9.06
CA LEU A 170 -16.75 3.92 10.10
C LEU A 170 -18.09 3.51 10.74
N ARG A 171 -19.21 3.87 10.12
CA ARG A 171 -20.57 3.48 10.56
C ARG A 171 -21.03 2.18 9.90
#